data_AF-A0A1V5IMA9-F1
#
_entry.id   AF-A0A1V5IMA9-F1
#
_cell.length_a   1.000
_cell.length_b   1.000
_cell.length_c   1.000
_cell.angle_alpha   90.00
_cell.angle_beta   90.00
_cell.angle_gamma   90.00
#
_symmetry.space_group_name_H-M   'P 1'
#
loop_
_entity.id
_entity.type
_entity.pdbx_description
1 polymer ?
#
loop_
_entity_poly.entity_id
_entity_poly.type
_entity_poly.pdbx_seq_one_letter_code
_entity_poly.pdbx_strand_id
1 'polypeptide(L)'
;MGDRVSIQFQDVWGDNSPYLYSHWGGMSLVRAANEFVKTIHRGEEASSVMVRFIQSSFASRFDDLRLELEGDGDNGDNGNHIIKIAENEVRE
;
A
#
# COMPACT_ATOMS: atom_id res chain seq x y z
N MET A 1 -8.79 19.65 -7.01
CA MET A 1 -8.90 18.87 -5.76
C MET A 1 -8.07 17.63 -5.96
N GLY A 2 -7.21 17.29 -5.01
CA GLY A 2 -6.37 16.08 -5.10
C GLY A 2 -7.20 14.86 -4.74
N ASP A 3 -7.02 13.79 -5.51
CA ASP A 3 -7.69 12.51 -5.25
C ASP A 3 -7.12 11.91 -3.97
N ARG A 4 -7.93 11.92 -2.93
CA ARG A 4 -7.60 11.28 -1.66
C ARG A 4 -7.77 9.77 -1.81
N VAL A 5 -6.77 9.02 -1.37
CA VAL A 5 -6.78 7.56 -1.45
C VAL A 5 -6.04 6.95 -0.26
N SER A 6 -6.47 5.78 0.17
CA SER A 6 -5.71 4.95 1.10
C SER A 6 -5.38 3.60 0.49
N ILE A 7 -4.27 3.00 0.95
CA ILE A 7 -3.90 1.64 0.62
C ILE A 7 -3.63 0.82 1.89
N GLN A 8 -3.85 -0.47 1.80
CA GLN A 8 -3.34 -1.48 2.74
C GLN A 8 -2.75 -2.63 1.94
N PHE A 9 -1.72 -3.26 2.49
CA PHE A 9 -1.30 -4.57 2.01
C PHE A 9 -2.04 -5.65 2.78
N GLN A 10 -2.38 -6.75 2.09
CA GLN A 10 -2.95 -7.94 2.70
C GLN A 10 -2.03 -9.12 2.40
N ASP A 11 -1.65 -9.86 3.43
CA ASP A 11 -0.85 -11.08 3.26
C ASP A 11 -1.69 -12.30 2.90
N VAL A 12 -1.01 -13.45 2.78
CA VAL A 12 -1.63 -14.72 2.37
C VAL A 12 -2.56 -15.31 3.43
N TRP A 13 -2.43 -14.89 4.69
CA TRP A 13 -3.28 -15.32 5.80
C TRP A 13 -4.50 -14.40 5.97
N GLY A 14 -4.52 -13.27 5.26
CA GLY A 14 -5.60 -12.29 5.29
C GLY A 14 -5.36 -11.15 6.27
N ASP A 15 -4.19 -11.10 6.92
CA ASP A 15 -3.82 -10.01 7.81
C ASP A 15 -3.46 -8.77 6.99
N ASN A 16 -3.94 -7.61 7.47
CA ASN A 16 -3.78 -6.34 6.78
C ASN A 16 -2.73 -5.48 7.48
N SER A 17 -1.98 -4.72 6.69
CA SER A 17 -1.14 -3.65 7.21
C SER A 17 -1.99 -2.50 7.76
N PRO A 18 -1.39 -1.56 8.51
CA PRO A 18 -1.97 -0.23 8.72
C PRO A 18 -2.32 0.45 7.38
N TYR A 19 -3.15 1.48 7.44
CA TYR A 19 -3.49 2.30 6.28
C TYR A 19 -2.35 3.25 5.94
N LEU A 20 -2.03 3.35 4.66
CA LEU A 20 -1.21 4.43 4.12
C LEU A 20 -2.10 5.34 3.29
N TYR A 21 -2.30 6.54 3.79
CA TYR A 21 -3.20 7.53 3.21
C TYR A 21 -2.44 8.65 2.49
N SER A 22 -2.96 9.11 1.36
CA SER A 22 -2.46 10.27 0.62
C SER A 22 -3.58 11.24 0.23
N HIS A 23 -3.38 12.55 0.42
CA HIS A 23 -4.31 13.58 -0.08
C HIS A 23 -4.04 14.00 -1.54
N TRP A 24 -2.80 13.90 -2.02
CA TRP A 24 -2.42 14.38 -3.36
C TRP A 24 -1.87 13.30 -4.28
N GLY A 25 -1.56 12.11 -3.76
CA GLY A 25 -1.00 11.00 -4.54
C GLY A 25 -2.00 10.37 -5.52
N GLY A 26 -3.30 10.38 -5.19
CA GLY A 26 -4.34 9.76 -6.00
C GLY A 26 -4.00 8.33 -6.43
N MET A 27 -4.55 7.91 -7.56
CA MET A 27 -4.34 6.55 -8.09
C MET A 27 -2.87 6.21 -8.41
N SER A 28 -1.94 7.18 -8.39
CA SER A 28 -0.51 6.89 -8.55
C SER A 28 0.04 6.09 -7.37
N LEU A 29 -0.46 6.30 -6.15
CA LEU A 29 -0.10 5.52 -4.97
C LEU A 29 -0.51 4.05 -5.13
N VAL A 30 -1.74 3.82 -5.59
CA VAL A 30 -2.28 2.49 -5.85
C VAL A 30 -1.47 1.78 -6.93
N ARG A 31 -1.12 2.47 -8.01
CA ARG A 31 -0.27 1.91 -9.08
C ARG A 31 1.12 1.56 -8.56
N ALA A 32 1.75 2.45 -7.81
CA ALA A 32 3.07 2.20 -7.21
C ALA A 32 3.04 0.99 -6.28
N ALA A 33 2.01 0.86 -5.44
CA ALA A 33 1.84 -0.29 -4.55
C ALA A 33 1.65 -1.60 -5.31
N ASN A 34 0.84 -1.60 -6.39
CA ASN A 34 0.66 -2.77 -7.24
C ASN A 34 1.94 -3.17 -8.00
N GLU A 35 2.77 -2.22 -8.42
CA GLU A 35 4.06 -2.55 -9.02
C GLU A 35 5.06 -3.05 -7.96
N PHE A 36 5.07 -2.44 -6.77
CA PHE A 36 5.94 -2.84 -5.68
C PHE A 36 5.67 -4.28 -5.24
N VAL A 37 4.40 -4.67 -5.10
CA VAL A 37 4.05 -6.01 -4.61
C VAL A 37 4.53 -7.14 -5.53
N LYS A 38 4.74 -6.87 -6.82
CA LYS A 38 5.31 -7.84 -7.77
C LYS A 38 6.78 -8.17 -7.46
N THR A 39 7.46 -7.32 -6.71
CA THR A 39 8.86 -7.50 -6.28
C THR A 39 9.00 -8.31 -4.99
N ILE A 40 7.87 -8.61 -4.32
CA ILE A 40 7.83 -9.23 -2.99
C ILE A 40 7.81 -10.75 -3.14
N HIS A 41 8.49 -11.43 -2.22
CA HIS A 41 8.52 -12.89 -2.15
C HIS A 41 7.42 -13.41 -1.22
N ARG A 42 7.06 -14.69 -1.40
CA ARG A 42 5.97 -15.33 -0.65
C ARG A 42 6.21 -15.29 0.87
N GLY A 43 5.15 -15.02 1.63
CA GLY A 43 5.11 -15.17 3.08
C GLY A 43 5.60 -13.96 3.88
N GLU A 44 5.77 -12.80 3.25
CA GLU A 44 6.06 -11.56 3.97
C GLU A 44 4.81 -11.02 4.67
N GLU A 45 5.00 -10.57 5.92
CA GLU A 45 3.95 -9.92 6.72
C GLU A 45 3.53 -8.58 6.09
N ALA A 46 2.22 -8.32 6.04
CA ALA A 46 1.66 -7.10 5.46
C ALA A 46 2.29 -5.81 6.02
N SER A 47 2.54 -5.73 7.34
CA SER A 47 3.16 -4.57 7.97
C SER A 47 4.61 -4.36 7.51
N SER A 48 5.38 -5.45 7.38
CA SER A 48 6.76 -5.40 6.87
C SER A 48 6.79 -4.90 5.43
N VAL A 49 5.89 -5.40 4.60
CA VAL A 49 5.70 -4.95 3.22
C VAL A 49 5.37 -3.45 3.15
N MET A 50 4.49 -2.97 4.02
CA MET A 50 4.17 -1.55 4.13
C MET A 50 5.43 -0.72 4.44
N VAL A 51 6.20 -1.11 5.46
CA VAL A 51 7.44 -0.40 5.82
C VAL A 51 8.43 -0.35 4.65
N ARG A 52 8.60 -1.46 3.92
CA ARG A 52 9.50 -1.52 2.76
C ARG A 52 8.98 -0.68 1.59
N PHE A 53 7.67 -0.68 1.35
CA PHE A 53 7.05 0.15 0.32
C PHE A 53 7.29 1.64 0.60
N ILE A 54 7.14 2.03 1.87
CA ILE A 54 7.41 3.38 2.35
C ILE A 54 8.89 3.73 2.11
N GLN A 55 9.80 2.86 2.53
CA GLN A 55 11.24 3.09 2.34
C GLN A 55 11.66 3.16 0.86
N SER A 56 11.09 2.31 0.00
CA SER A 56 11.43 2.27 -1.43
C SER A 56 10.83 3.45 -2.21
N SER A 57 9.62 3.87 -1.85
CA SER A 57 8.90 4.95 -2.52
C SER A 57 9.34 6.34 -2.06
N PHE A 58 9.88 6.48 -0.84
CA PHE A 58 10.18 7.79 -0.22
C PHE A 58 11.65 8.17 -0.20
N ALA A 59 12.51 7.46 -0.93
CA ALA A 59 13.86 7.95 -1.21
C ALA A 59 13.88 9.29 -1.97
N SER A 60 12.75 9.72 -2.58
CA SER A 60 12.71 10.91 -3.45
C SER A 60 11.45 11.80 -3.39
N ARG A 61 10.69 11.82 -2.27
CA ARG A 61 9.50 12.67 -1.95
C ARG A 61 8.13 12.04 -2.16
N PHE A 62 7.38 11.98 -1.07
CA PHE A 62 5.93 12.17 -1.05
C PHE A 62 5.61 13.03 0.18
N ASP A 63 5.43 14.34 -0.02
CA ASP A 63 5.28 15.31 1.07
C ASP A 63 3.91 15.23 1.81
N ASP A 64 3.10 14.21 1.53
CA ASP A 64 1.71 14.13 2.00
C ASP A 64 1.22 12.68 2.17
N LEU A 65 1.91 11.94 3.05
CA LEU A 65 1.48 10.61 3.45
C LEU A 65 1.30 10.52 4.95
N ARG A 66 0.27 9.77 5.35
CA ARG A 66 -0.05 9.49 6.75
C ARG A 66 -0.25 7.99 6.93
N LEU A 67 0.42 7.44 7.94
CA LEU A 67 0.19 6.09 8.44
C LEU A 67 -0.92 6.17 9.49
N GLU A 68 -1.99 5.42 9.27
CA GLU A 68 -3.12 5.35 10.19
C GLU A 68 -3.33 3.90 10.64
N LEU A 69 -3.33 3.67 11.96
CA LEU A 69 -3.50 2.34 12.56
C LEU A 69 -4.96 1.91 12.59
N GLU A 70 -5.85 2.86 12.88
CA GLU A 70 -7.29 2.69 12.90
C GLU A 70 -7.90 3.98 12.34
N GLY A 71 -8.62 3.84 11.24
CA GLY A 71 -9.29 4.96 10.59
C GLY A 71 -10.32 4.40 9.63
N ASP A 72 -11.45 5.10 9.51
CA ASP A 72 -12.41 4.90 8.43
C ASP A 72 -11.64 5.05 7.12
N GLY A 73 -11.11 3.94 6.55
CA GLY A 73 -10.32 3.92 5.31
C GLY A 73 -11.02 4.56 4.10
N ASP A 74 -12.24 5.03 4.30
CA ASP A 74 -13.17 5.69 3.40
C ASP A 74 -13.17 7.24 3.51
N ASN A 75 -12.03 7.86 3.82
CA ASN A 75 -11.93 9.32 3.91
C ASN A 75 -11.45 10.01 2.61
N GLY A 76 -11.46 9.29 1.48
CA GLY A 76 -10.98 9.80 0.20
C GLY A 76 -11.92 9.57 -0.97
N ASP A 77 -11.80 10.42 -2.00
CA ASP A 77 -12.65 10.40 -3.20
C ASP A 77 -12.60 9.05 -3.95
N ASN A 78 -11.54 8.26 -3.75
CA ASN A 78 -11.35 6.93 -4.31
C ASN A 78 -11.33 5.79 -3.27
N GLY A 79 -11.58 6.08 -1.98
CA GLY A 79 -11.66 5.08 -0.90
C GLY A 79 -10.34 4.36 -0.57
N ASN A 80 -10.47 3.17 0.04
CA ASN A 80 -9.37 2.28 0.41
C ASN A 80 -9.13 1.18 -0.62
N HIS A 81 -7.86 0.94 -0.95
CA HIS A 81 -7.44 -0.15 -1.82
C HIS A 81 -6.62 -1.19 -1.06
N ILE A 82 -7.16 -2.40 -1.00
CA ILE A 82 -6.44 -3.57 -0.47
C ILE A 82 -5.59 -4.18 -1.58
N ILE A 83 -4.27 -4.13 -1.41
CA ILE A 83 -3.26 -4.67 -2.32
C ILE A 83 -2.83 -6.03 -1.80
N LYS A 84 -3.22 -7.09 -2.51
CA LYS A 84 -2.87 -8.46 -2.13
C LYS A 84 -1.41 -8.74 -2.44
N ILE A 85 -0.68 -9.21 -1.44
CA ILE A 85 0.66 -9.75 -1.63
C ILE A 85 0.50 -11.08 -2.35
N ALA A 86 0.84 -11.09 -3.64
CA ALA A 86 0.69 -12.26 -4.46
C ALA A 86 1.51 -13.41 -3.88
N GLU A 87 0.92 -14.61 -3.85
CA GLU A 87 1.71 -15.83 -3.93
C GLU A 87 2.31 -15.86 -5.33
N ASN A 88 3.42 -15.16 -5.53
CA ASN A 88 4.19 -15.36 -6.75
C ASN A 88 4.71 -16.81 -6.70
N GLU A 89 3.96 -17.73 -7.32
CA GLU A 89 4.53 -18.97 -7.84
C GLU A 89 5.66 -18.52 -8.76
N VAL A 90 6.89 -18.85 -8.37
CA VAL A 90 8.04 -18.76 -9.26
C VAL A 90 7.68 -19.59 -10.48
N ARG A 91 7.33 -18.92 -11.59
CA ARG A 91 7.20 -19.60 -12.87
C ARG A 91 8.61 -20.00 -13.28
N GLU A 92 8.88 -21.29 -13.18
CA GLU A 92 10.10 -21.96 -13.63
C GLU A 92 10.41 -21.70 -15.11
#